data_AF-A0A7V9RZ39-F1
#
_entry.id   AF-A0A7V9RZ39-F1
#
_cell.length_a   1.000
_cell.length_b   1.000
_cell.length_c   1.000
_cell.angle_alpha   90.00
_cell.angle_beta   90.00
_cell.angle_gamma   90.00
#
_symmetry.space_group_name_H-M   'P 1'
#
loop_
_entity.id
_entity.type
_entity.pdbx_description
1 polymer ?
#
loop_
_entity_poly.entity_id
_entity_poly.type
_entity_poly.pdbx_seq_one_letter_code
_entity_poly.pdbx_strand_id
1 'polypeptide(L)'
;ARRRQRIRFDALPQDFDDKLPGNFASPEGDFAHELFDADIELALAALKPDFRVAVVLCDIEGLSYDEIADVLGIKIGTVRSRIHRGRAMLRDALAHRAPTPERASIGGFLDDAPIQVDR
;
A
#
# COMPACT_ATOMS: atom_id res chain seq x y z
N ALA A 1 21.34 22.77 34.54
CA ALA A 1 22.27 21.79 33.94
C ALA A 1 21.63 21.17 32.70
N ARG A 2 22.18 21.39 31.50
CA ARG A 2 21.62 20.92 30.20
C ARG A 2 22.47 19.74 29.70
N ARG A 3 21.98 18.51 29.84
CA ARG A 3 22.67 17.29 29.38
C ARG A 3 22.36 17.05 27.91
N ARG A 4 23.29 17.43 27.03
CA ARG A 4 23.22 17.19 25.58
C ARG A 4 23.73 15.76 25.32
N GLN A 5 22.84 14.81 25.06
CA GLN A 5 23.22 13.47 24.61
C GLN A 5 23.70 13.58 23.15
N ARG A 6 24.99 13.31 22.94
CA ARG A 6 25.55 13.08 21.60
C ARG A 6 25.04 11.70 21.16
N ILE A 7 24.18 11.67 20.15
CA ILE A 7 23.89 10.43 19.41
C ILE A 7 25.23 9.98 18.84
N ARG A 8 25.73 8.85 19.33
CA ARG A 8 26.91 8.19 18.79
C ARG A 8 26.48 7.60 17.45
N PHE A 9 26.97 8.17 16.35
CA PHE A 9 26.91 7.53 15.05
C PHE A 9 27.88 6.35 15.12
N ASP A 10 27.35 5.16 15.39
CA ASP A 10 28.12 3.94 15.14
C ASP A 10 28.27 3.79 13.63
N ALA A 11 29.49 3.51 13.19
CA ALA A 11 29.78 3.24 11.80
C ALA A 11 28.98 2.01 11.37
N LEU A 12 28.18 2.17 10.31
CA LEU A 12 27.42 1.06 9.73
C LEU A 12 28.41 -0.05 9.30
N PRO A 13 28.13 -1.33 9.59
CA PRO A 13 28.87 -2.46 9.05
C PRO A 13 29.05 -2.35 7.53
N GLN A 14 30.23 -2.67 7.00
CA GLN A 14 30.55 -2.54 5.57
C GLN A 14 29.62 -3.37 4.67
N ASP A 15 28.95 -4.38 5.23
CA ASP A 15 28.03 -5.27 4.54
C ASP A 15 26.57 -4.72 4.52
N PHE A 16 26.34 -3.48 4.95
CA PHE A 16 25.01 -2.84 4.87
C PHE A 16 24.55 -2.65 3.42
N ASP A 17 25.48 -2.36 2.52
CA ASP A 17 25.19 -2.16 1.10
C ASP A 17 24.66 -3.45 0.44
N ASP A 18 25.07 -4.63 0.94
CA ASP A 18 24.64 -5.94 0.42
C ASP A 18 23.26 -6.40 0.94
N LYS A 19 22.76 -5.80 2.03
CA LYS A 19 21.53 -6.26 2.72
C LYS A 19 20.34 -5.33 2.58
N LEU A 20 20.52 -4.16 1.97
CA LEU A 20 19.39 -3.33 1.64
C LEU A 20 19.04 -3.58 0.16
N PRO A 21 17.93 -4.27 -0.17
CA PRO A 21 17.43 -4.25 -1.54
C PRO A 21 17.22 -2.78 -1.89
N GLY A 22 18.13 -2.27 -2.71
CA GLY A 22 18.25 -0.87 -2.98
C GLY A 22 17.01 -0.40 -3.71
N ASN A 23 16.26 0.48 -3.06
CA ASN A 23 15.36 1.43 -3.74
C ASN A 23 16.18 2.50 -4.51
N PHE A 24 17.34 2.12 -5.05
CA PHE A 24 18.18 3.00 -5.84
C PHE A 24 17.65 2.96 -7.27
N ALA A 25 17.09 4.10 -7.71
CA ALA A 25 16.66 4.35 -9.07
C ALA A 25 17.70 3.81 -10.06
N SER A 26 17.33 2.73 -10.72
CA SER A 26 18.11 2.04 -11.73
C SER A 26 17.31 2.11 -13.01
N PRO A 27 17.92 2.20 -14.21
CA PRO A 27 17.16 2.29 -15.45
C PRO A 27 16.10 1.17 -15.61
N GLU A 28 16.40 -0.02 -15.11
CA GLU A 28 15.46 -1.15 -15.07
C GLU A 28 14.34 -0.99 -14.02
N GLY A 29 14.66 -0.43 -12.85
CA GLY A 29 13.68 -0.14 -11.79
C GLY A 29 12.74 1.00 -12.15
N ASP A 30 13.26 2.06 -12.76
CA ASP A 30 12.47 3.21 -13.22
C ASP A 30 11.51 2.77 -14.35
N PHE A 31 12.00 2.00 -15.33
CA PHE A 31 11.14 1.43 -16.38
C PHE A 31 10.05 0.50 -15.80
N ALA A 32 10.39 -0.34 -14.81
CA ALA A 32 9.41 -1.20 -14.16
C ALA A 32 8.34 -0.41 -13.38
N HIS A 33 8.72 0.71 -12.76
CA HIS A 33 7.82 1.65 -12.11
C HIS A 33 6.90 2.37 -13.11
N GLU A 34 7.44 2.90 -14.21
CA GLU A 34 6.63 3.55 -15.26
C GLU A 34 5.60 2.57 -15.85
N LEU A 35 6.02 1.33 -16.12
CA LEU A 35 5.11 0.30 -16.61
C LEU A 35 4.05 -0.06 -15.55
N PHE A 36 4.39 0.01 -14.25
CA PHE A 36 3.43 -0.22 -13.16
C PHE A 36 2.34 0.82 -13.12
N ASP A 37 2.71 2.10 -13.24
CA ASP A 37 1.75 3.20 -13.26
C ASP A 37 0.81 3.08 -14.47
N ALA A 38 1.34 2.75 -15.65
CA ALA A 38 0.55 2.57 -16.87
C ALA A 38 -0.49 1.43 -16.76
N ASP A 39 -0.12 0.30 -16.16
CA ASP A 39 -1.04 -0.84 -15.98
C ASP A 39 -2.15 -0.52 -14.98
N ILE A 40 -1.84 0.22 -13.89
CA ILE A 40 -2.84 0.68 -12.93
C ILE A 40 -3.81 1.64 -13.59
N GLU A 41 -3.31 2.62 -14.34
CA GLU A 41 -4.15 3.58 -15.05
C GLU A 41 -5.11 2.86 -16.02
N LEU A 42 -4.60 1.90 -16.78
CA LEU A 42 -5.41 1.10 -17.70
C LEU A 42 -6.46 0.26 -16.97
N ALA A 43 -6.09 -0.38 -15.86
CA ALA A 43 -7.00 -1.21 -15.06
C ALA A 43 -8.12 -0.36 -14.43
N LEU A 44 -7.79 0.82 -13.89
CA LEU A 44 -8.78 1.78 -13.40
C LEU A 44 -9.67 2.27 -14.54
N ALA A 45 -9.09 2.58 -15.71
CA ALA A 45 -9.82 3.03 -16.90
C ALA A 45 -10.77 1.98 -17.47
N ALA A 46 -10.51 0.69 -17.25
CA ALA A 46 -11.38 -0.42 -17.65
C ALA A 46 -12.61 -0.59 -16.73
N LEU A 47 -12.57 -0.10 -15.49
CA LEU A 47 -13.72 -0.14 -14.59
C LEU A 47 -14.85 0.76 -15.09
N LYS A 48 -16.10 0.30 -14.91
CA LYS A 48 -17.27 1.17 -15.03
C LYS A 48 -17.12 2.40 -14.11
N PRO A 49 -17.54 3.60 -14.54
CA PRO A 49 -17.33 4.84 -13.78
C PRO A 49 -17.75 4.74 -12.30
N ASP A 50 -18.91 4.13 -12.05
CA ASP A 50 -19.45 3.91 -10.70
C ASP A 50 -18.53 3.10 -9.78
N PHE A 51 -17.84 2.09 -10.32
CA PHE A 51 -16.92 1.26 -9.54
C PHE A 51 -15.58 1.96 -9.36
N ARG A 52 -15.10 2.62 -10.42
CA ARG A 52 -13.86 3.40 -10.40
C ARG A 52 -13.91 4.47 -9.32
N VAL A 53 -14.96 5.30 -9.32
CA VAL A 53 -15.06 6.41 -8.36
C VAL A 53 -15.10 5.89 -6.92
N ALA A 54 -15.85 4.81 -6.66
CA ALA A 54 -15.96 4.24 -5.33
C ALA A 54 -14.63 3.64 -4.83
N VAL A 55 -13.86 2.99 -5.71
CA VAL A 55 -12.54 2.46 -5.38
C VAL A 55 -11.53 3.58 -5.16
N VAL A 56 -11.48 4.58 -6.03
CA VAL A 56 -10.55 5.73 -5.90
C VAL A 56 -10.78 6.46 -4.58
N LEU A 57 -12.03 6.80 -4.27
CA LEU A 57 -12.36 7.51 -3.02
C LEU A 57 -11.99 6.67 -1.77
N CYS A 58 -12.14 5.36 -1.82
CA CYS A 58 -11.80 4.48 -0.70
C CYS A 58 -10.29 4.23 -0.57
N ASP A 59 -9.65 3.78 -1.64
CA ASP A 59 -8.32 3.18 -1.61
C ASP A 59 -7.20 4.19 -1.87
N ILE A 60 -7.52 5.31 -2.53
CA ILE A 60 -6.56 6.38 -2.85
C ILE A 60 -6.79 7.59 -1.94
N GLU A 61 -8.03 8.08 -1.86
CA GLU A 61 -8.36 9.24 -1.03
C GLU A 61 -8.55 8.89 0.45
N GLY A 62 -8.69 7.60 0.78
CA GLY A 62 -8.81 7.13 2.16
C GLY A 62 -10.13 7.49 2.87
N LEU A 63 -11.18 7.85 2.12
CA LEU A 63 -12.48 8.19 2.68
C LEU A 63 -13.15 6.97 3.30
N SER A 64 -13.85 7.18 4.41
CA SER A 64 -14.71 6.16 5.00
C SER A 64 -15.92 5.86 4.11
N TYR A 65 -16.54 4.70 4.32
CA TYR A 65 -17.69 4.31 3.48
C TYR A 65 -18.88 5.26 3.64
N ASP A 66 -19.07 5.83 4.84
CA ASP A 66 -20.13 6.80 5.11
C ASP A 66 -19.86 8.13 4.40
N GLU A 67 -18.62 8.65 4.42
CA GLU A 67 -18.24 9.84 3.66
C GLU A 67 -18.41 9.63 2.15
N ILE A 68 -18.07 8.45 1.63
CA ILE A 68 -18.30 8.11 0.23
C ILE A 68 -19.79 8.07 -0.10
N ALA A 69 -20.62 7.54 0.80
CA ALA A 69 -22.07 7.51 0.63
C ALA A 69 -22.65 8.93 0.53
N ASP A 70 -22.19 9.83 1.39
CA ASP A 70 -22.59 11.23 1.41
C ASP A 70 -22.12 11.99 0.15
N VAL A 71 -20.84 11.84 -0.24
CA VAL A 71 -20.25 12.47 -1.43
C VAL A 71 -20.97 12.04 -2.71
N LEU A 72 -21.32 10.75 -2.83
CA LEU A 72 -21.95 10.21 -4.03
C LEU A 72 -23.49 10.27 -4.00
N GLY A 73 -24.10 10.62 -2.86
CA GLY A 73 -25.56 10.62 -2.69
C GLY A 73 -26.20 9.24 -2.86
N ILE A 74 -25.53 8.17 -2.44
CA ILE A 74 -25.99 6.78 -2.57
C ILE A 74 -25.99 6.05 -1.23
N LYS A 75 -26.73 4.94 -1.14
CA LYS A 75 -26.78 4.12 0.08
C LYS A 75 -25.41 3.50 0.41
N ILE A 76 -25.08 3.40 1.69
CA ILE A 76 -23.88 2.74 2.22
C ILE A 76 -23.70 1.29 1.71
N GLY A 77 -24.81 0.55 1.57
CA GLY A 77 -24.79 -0.80 1.00
C GLY A 77 -24.38 -0.82 -0.48
N THR A 78 -24.75 0.22 -1.23
CA THR A 78 -24.33 0.39 -2.63
C THR A 78 -22.83 0.67 -2.69
N VAL A 79 -22.30 1.55 -1.83
CA VAL A 79 -20.86 1.83 -1.72
C VAL A 79 -20.08 0.54 -1.50
N ARG A 80 -20.44 -0.25 -0.47
CA ARG A 80 -19.80 -1.54 -0.18
C ARG A 80 -19.82 -2.47 -1.39
N SER A 81 -20.97 -2.58 -2.08
CA SER A 81 -21.10 -3.44 -3.25
C SER A 81 -20.30 -2.97 -4.47
N ARG A 82 -20.11 -1.65 -4.63
CA ARG A 82 -19.33 -1.04 -5.72
C ARG A 82 -17.83 -1.24 -5.46
N ILE A 83 -17.36 -0.97 -4.24
CA ILE A 83 -15.96 -1.20 -3.83
C ILE A 83 -15.61 -2.67 -3.99
N HIS A 84 -16.44 -3.59 -3.47
CA HIS A 84 -16.17 -5.02 -3.57
C HIS A 84 -16.02 -5.48 -5.02
N ARG A 85 -16.95 -5.07 -5.90
CA ARG A 85 -16.91 -5.43 -7.32
C ARG A 85 -15.75 -4.77 -8.06
N GLY A 86 -15.49 -3.49 -7.79
CA GLY A 86 -14.35 -2.76 -8.37
C GLY A 86 -13.02 -3.43 -8.00
N ARG A 87 -12.81 -3.75 -6.72
CA ARG A 87 -11.61 -4.47 -6.27
C ARG A 87 -11.48 -5.86 -6.89
N ALA A 88 -12.59 -6.59 -7.07
CA ALA A 88 -12.54 -7.89 -7.76
C ALA A 88 -12.07 -7.74 -9.21
N MET A 89 -12.63 -6.78 -9.95
CA MET A 89 -12.23 -6.51 -11.33
C MET A 89 -10.77 -6.05 -11.42
N LEU A 90 -10.29 -5.23 -10.47
CA LEU A 90 -8.88 -4.81 -10.44
C LEU A 90 -7.93 -5.97 -10.14
N ARG A 91 -8.30 -6.87 -9.21
CA ARG A 91 -7.50 -8.09 -8.94
C ARG A 91 -7.36 -8.94 -10.20
N ASP A 92 -8.42 -9.11 -10.95
CA ASP A 92 -8.38 -9.89 -12.19
C ASP A 92 -7.56 -9.18 -13.28
N ALA A 93 -7.74 -7.86 -13.44
CA ALA A 93 -7.02 -7.05 -14.43
C ALA A 93 -5.52 -6.92 -14.14
N LEU A 94 -5.11 -6.98 -12.86
CA LEU A 94 -3.73 -6.84 -12.41
C LEU A 94 -3.11 -8.18 -11.97
N ALA A 95 -3.74 -9.31 -12.30
CA ALA A 95 -3.31 -10.64 -11.85
C ALA A 95 -1.86 -10.98 -12.28
N HIS A 96 -1.42 -10.49 -13.44
CA HIS A 96 -0.04 -10.65 -13.93
C HIS A 96 1.01 -9.97 -13.04
N ARG A 97 0.59 -9.07 -12.15
CA ARG A 97 1.44 -8.34 -11.20
C ARG A 97 1.26 -8.77 -9.76
N ALA A 98 0.52 -9.84 -9.49
CA ALA A 98 0.33 -10.31 -8.13
C ALA A 98 1.71 -10.55 -7.47
N PRO A 99 1.95 -10.04 -6.25
CA PRO A 99 3.22 -10.23 -5.57
C PRO A 99 3.47 -11.72 -5.38
N THR A 100 4.65 -12.20 -5.79
CA THR A 100 5.07 -13.58 -5.51
C THR A 100 5.14 -13.76 -3.99
N PRO A 101 4.61 -14.86 -3.43
CA PRO A 101 4.53 -15.05 -1.98
C PRO A 101 5.88 -14.97 -1.25
N GLU A 102 6.99 -15.18 -1.95
CA GLU A 102 8.36 -15.00 -1.42
C GLU A 102 8.68 -13.56 -1.02
N ARG A 103 8.03 -12.55 -1.62
CA ARG A 103 8.18 -11.13 -1.26
C ARG A 103 7.21 -10.66 -0.17
N ALA A 104 6.18 -11.45 0.14
CA ALA A 104 5.16 -11.10 1.14
C ALA A 104 5.57 -11.48 2.58
N SER A 105 6.64 -12.27 2.77
CA SER A 105 7.11 -12.77 4.06
C SER A 105 7.98 -11.78 4.87
N ILE A 106 8.27 -10.59 4.34
CA ILE A 106 9.05 -9.55 5.05
C ILE A 106 8.15 -8.65 5.92
N GLY A 107 6.94 -9.11 6.24
CA GLY A 107 5.95 -8.44 7.10
C GLY A 107 5.63 -9.21 8.38
N GLY A 108 6.60 -9.89 8.97
CA GLY A 108 6.48 -10.47 10.31
C GLY A 108 6.82 -9.43 11.38
N PHE A 109 5.90 -8.49 11.64
CA PHE A 109 6.00 -7.57 12.78
C PHE A 109 4.89 -7.88 13.79
N LEU A 110 5.33 -8.22 15.02
CA LEU A 110 4.59 -8.41 16.27
C LEU A 110 3.78 -9.72 16.41
N ASP A 111 4.50 -10.79 16.78
CA ASP A 111 3.94 -11.79 17.69
C ASP A 111 3.73 -11.15 19.07
N ASP A 112 2.49 -11.32 19.52
CA ASP A 112 1.90 -11.15 20.84
C ASP A 112 2.87 -11.44 22.02
N ALA A 113 3.26 -10.39 22.76
CA ALA A 113 3.84 -10.53 24.09
C ALA A 113 3.08 -9.63 25.07
N PRO A 114 2.43 -10.18 26.10
CA PRO A 114 1.72 -9.37 27.07
C PRO A 114 2.70 -8.51 27.87
N ILE A 115 2.50 -7.20 27.87
CA ILE A 115 3.21 -6.24 28.72
C ILE A 115 2.84 -6.56 30.17
N GLN A 116 3.74 -7.25 30.88
CA GLN A 116 3.65 -7.38 32.34
C GLN A 116 3.97 -6.01 32.96
N VAL A 117 2.95 -5.38 33.54
CA VAL A 117 3.08 -4.21 34.40
C VAL A 117 3.36 -4.72 35.80
N ASP A 118 4.61 -4.58 36.24
CA ASP A 118 4.99 -4.88 37.63
C ASP A 118 4.54 -3.73 38.55
N ARG A 119 4.04 -4.08 39.75
CA ARG A 119 3.54 -3.14 40.77
C ARG A 119 4.66 -2.53 41.61
#